data_AF-A0A3D3VYL8-F1
#
_entry.id   AF-A0A3D3VYL8-F1
#
_cell.length_a   1.000
_cell.length_b   1.000
_cell.length_c   1.000
_cell.angle_alpha   90.00
_cell.angle_beta   90.00
_cell.angle_gamma   90.00
#
_symmetry.space_group_name_H-M   'P 1'
#
loop_
_entity.id
_entity.type
_entity.pdbx_description
1 polymer ?
#
loop_
_entity_poly.entity_id
_entity_poly.type
_entity_poly.pdbx_seq_one_letter_code
_entity_poly.pdbx_strand_id
1 'polypeptide(L)'
;MHEPLVILFSLETGAAERQQLAEGITQGVLWRLVWLADGSLMGISGGGSGGWLLFWKPDADKDYHRFQLASLARDMDLHTDGITVATAHYDRHVRITKLNAKPA
;
A
#
# COMPACT_ATOMS: atom_id res chain seq x y z
N MET A 1 -4.19 -13.36 -14.18
CA MET A 1 -3.56 -12.02 -14.10
C MET A 1 -3.36 -11.70 -12.63
N HIS A 2 -2.17 -11.25 -12.25
CA HIS A 2 -1.71 -11.28 -10.85
C HIS A 2 -2.36 -10.19 -9.98
N GLU A 3 -2.57 -10.53 -8.71
CA GLU A 3 -2.94 -9.61 -7.65
C GLU A 3 -1.66 -9.13 -6.94
N PRO A 4 -1.65 -7.91 -6.35
CA PRO A 4 -0.48 -7.42 -5.65
C PRO A 4 -0.14 -8.27 -4.43
N LEU A 5 1.15 -8.61 -4.31
CA LEU A 5 1.71 -9.45 -3.27
C LEU A 5 2.91 -8.75 -2.62
N VAL A 6 2.92 -8.68 -1.30
CA VAL A 6 4.10 -8.37 -0.49
C VAL A 6 4.70 -9.67 0.02
N ILE A 7 6.03 -9.77 0.00
CA ILE A 7 6.76 -10.87 0.64
C ILE A 7 7.62 -10.27 1.75
N LEU A 8 7.40 -10.71 2.98
CA LEU A 8 8.21 -10.32 4.12
C LEU A 8 9.34 -11.33 4.30
N PHE A 9 10.56 -10.81 4.38
CA PHE A 9 11.76 -11.61 4.59
C PHE A 9 12.32 -11.36 5.99
N SER A 10 12.75 -12.45 6.62
CA SER A 10 13.60 -12.42 7.80
C SER A 10 14.95 -11.82 7.41
N LEU A 11 15.38 -10.75 8.07
CA LEU A 11 16.74 -10.24 7.86
C LEU A 11 17.81 -11.11 8.54
N GLU A 12 17.45 -11.85 9.59
CA GLU A 12 18.37 -12.75 10.29
C GLU A 12 18.62 -14.03 9.48
N THR A 13 17.55 -14.65 8.97
CA THR A 13 17.65 -15.96 8.31
C THR A 13 17.61 -15.88 6.78
N GLY A 14 17.19 -14.75 6.20
CA GLY A 14 16.94 -14.61 4.77
C GLY A 14 15.70 -15.37 4.27
N ALA A 15 14.95 -16.03 5.16
CA ALA A 15 13.76 -16.79 4.80
C ALA A 15 12.58 -15.86 4.47
N ALA A 16 11.77 -16.24 3.49
CA ALA A 16 10.46 -15.62 3.28
C ALA A 16 9.51 -16.10 4.39
N GLU A 17 9.18 -15.21 5.32
CA GLU A 17 8.36 -15.53 6.49
C GLU A 17 6.87 -15.39 6.22
N ARG A 18 6.49 -14.48 5.31
CA ARG A 18 5.08 -14.20 5.03
C ARG A 18 4.84 -13.72 3.61
N GLN A 19 3.66 -14.03 3.11
CA GLN A 19 3.08 -13.51 1.89
C GLN A 19 1.80 -12.76 2.23
N GLN A 20 1.70 -11.48 1.84
CA GLN A 20 0.54 -10.64 2.13
C GLN A 20 -0.13 -10.21 0.83
N LEU A 21 -1.34 -10.72 0.60
CA LEU A 21 -2.07 -10.56 -0.65
C LEU A 21 -3.09 -9.43 -0.54
N ALA A 22 -3.20 -8.62 -1.60
CA ALA A 22 -4.30 -7.67 -1.80
C ALA A 22 -5.43 -8.34 -2.61
N GLU A 23 -6.15 -9.27 -1.98
CA GLU A 23 -7.17 -10.08 -2.64
C GLU A 23 -8.26 -9.20 -3.28
N GLY A 24 -8.59 -9.50 -4.54
CA GLY A 24 -9.59 -8.77 -5.33
C GLY A 24 -9.05 -7.54 -6.07
N ILE A 25 -7.81 -7.10 -5.82
CA ILE A 25 -7.16 -6.04 -6.60
C ILE A 25 -6.54 -6.66 -7.85
N THR A 26 -7.40 -7.05 -8.80
CA THR A 26 -6.95 -7.72 -10.02
C THR A 26 -6.15 -6.77 -10.92
N GLN A 27 -5.16 -7.30 -11.66
CA GLN A 27 -4.31 -6.49 -12.56
C GLN A 27 -3.57 -5.33 -11.85
N GLY A 28 -3.39 -5.42 -10.53
CA GLY A 28 -2.69 -4.43 -9.73
C GLY A 28 -1.18 -4.72 -9.65
N VAL A 29 -0.39 -3.66 -9.51
CA VAL A 29 1.05 -3.74 -9.25
C VAL A 29 1.34 -2.85 -8.06
N LEU A 30 2.09 -3.36 -7.08
CA LEU A 30 2.65 -2.56 -5.99
C LEU A 30 3.84 -1.76 -6.50
N TRP A 31 3.78 -0.43 -6.38
CA TRP A 31 4.85 0.46 -6.84
C TRP A 31 5.77 0.92 -5.71
N ARG A 32 5.23 1.02 -4.48
CA ARG A 32 5.99 1.41 -3.29
C ARG A 32 5.34 0.87 -2.02
N LEU A 33 6.20 0.55 -1.04
CA LEU A 33 5.84 0.13 0.31
C LEU A 33 6.56 1.04 1.33
N VAL A 34 5.89 1.36 2.43
CA VAL A 34 6.44 2.15 3.54
C VAL A 34 5.96 1.56 4.86
N TRP A 35 6.91 1.30 5.78
CA TRP A 35 6.58 0.93 7.16
C TRP A 35 6.07 2.14 7.93
N LEU A 36 4.94 1.98 8.62
CA LEU A 36 4.38 2.98 9.52
C LEU A 36 4.97 2.83 10.93
N ALA A 37 4.84 3.88 11.74
CA ALA A 37 5.38 3.91 13.10
C ALA A 37 4.78 2.84 14.04
N ASP A 38 3.57 2.36 13.76
CA ASP A 38 2.92 1.27 14.50
C ASP A 38 3.34 -0.14 14.02
N GLY A 39 4.30 -0.22 13.08
CA GLY A 39 4.76 -1.47 12.49
C GLY A 39 3.83 -2.04 11.41
N SER A 40 2.72 -1.37 11.08
CA SER A 40 1.93 -1.73 9.90
C SER A 40 2.63 -1.31 8.61
N LEU A 41 2.27 -1.97 7.51
CA LEU A 41 2.80 -1.71 6.19
C LEU A 41 1.76 -0.98 5.35
N MET A 42 2.15 0.14 4.73
CA MET A 42 1.33 0.84 3.74
C MET A 42 1.92 0.62 2.35
N GLY A 43 1.07 0.38 1.36
CA GLY A 43 1.47 0.22 -0.03
C GLY A 43 0.59 0.98 -1.00
N ILE A 44 1.20 1.45 -2.09
CA ILE A 44 0.49 2.00 -3.24
C ILE A 44 0.42 0.96 -4.35
N SER A 45 -0.81 0.63 -4.76
CA SER A 45 -1.06 -0.20 -5.92
C SER A 45 -1.62 0.64 -7.06
N GLY A 46 -1.19 0.35 -8.29
CA GLY A 46 -1.70 0.99 -9.49
C GLY A 46 -1.65 0.05 -10.69
N GLY A 47 -2.77 -0.13 -11.37
CA GLY A 47 -2.86 -1.02 -12.53
C GLY A 47 -4.25 -1.02 -13.17
N GLY A 48 -4.62 -2.12 -13.82
CA GLY A 48 -5.89 -2.22 -14.56
C GLY A 48 -7.13 -1.96 -13.70
N SER A 49 -7.07 -2.25 -12.40
CA SER A 49 -8.14 -2.00 -11.41
C SER A 49 -8.09 -0.61 -10.76
N GLY A 50 -7.29 0.33 -11.28
CA GLY A 50 -7.18 1.69 -10.75
C GLY A 50 -6.03 1.87 -9.74
N GLY A 51 -6.10 2.95 -8.97
CA GLY A 51 -5.13 3.28 -7.91
C GLY A 51 -5.70 2.96 -6.52
N TRP A 52 -4.86 2.43 -5.64
CA TRP A 52 -5.24 2.00 -4.29
C TRP A 52 -4.15 2.29 -3.27
N LEU A 53 -4.54 2.81 -2.10
CA LEU A 53 -3.74 2.71 -0.88
C LEU A 53 -4.18 1.46 -0.10
N LEU A 54 -3.23 0.64 0.32
CA LEU A 54 -3.43 -0.65 0.94
C LEU A 54 -2.65 -0.73 2.26
N PHE A 55 -3.22 -1.41 3.27
CA PHE A 55 -2.64 -1.47 4.61
C PHE A 55 -2.65 -2.88 5.17
N TRP A 56 -1.50 -3.36 5.65
CA TRP A 56 -1.33 -4.68 6.25
C TRP A 56 -0.78 -4.58 7.67
N LYS A 57 -1.21 -5.49 8.54
CA LYS A 57 -0.49 -5.77 9.78
C LYS A 57 0.64 -6.76 9.48
N PRO A 58 1.81 -6.69 10.16
CA PRO A 58 2.97 -7.52 9.83
C PRO A 58 2.72 -9.03 10.06
N ASP A 59 1.73 -9.36 10.89
CA ASP A 59 1.31 -10.71 11.25
C ASP A 59 0.08 -11.21 10.48
N ALA A 60 -0.44 -10.43 9.53
CA ALA A 60 -1.64 -10.77 8.75
C ALA A 60 -1.30 -11.10 7.29
N ASP A 61 -2.02 -12.06 6.72
CA ASP A 61 -1.85 -12.48 5.32
C ASP A 61 -2.66 -11.62 4.33
N LYS A 62 -3.60 -10.82 4.83
CA LYS A 62 -4.50 -9.96 4.04
C LYS A 62 -4.44 -8.52 4.52
N ASP A 63 -4.73 -7.57 3.63
CA ASP A 63 -4.88 -6.18 4.02
C ASP A 63 -6.10 -6.00 4.93
N TYR A 64 -5.97 -5.13 5.95
CA TYR A 64 -7.06 -4.82 6.88
C TYR A 64 -7.80 -3.54 6.49
N HIS A 65 -7.19 -2.72 5.63
CA HIS A 65 -7.81 -1.50 5.13
C HIS A 65 -7.32 -1.21 3.70
N ARG A 66 -8.21 -0.66 2.89
CA ARG A 66 -7.93 -0.23 1.53
C ARG A 66 -8.73 1.03 1.21
N PHE A 67 -8.13 1.94 0.46
CA PHE A 67 -8.73 3.18 0.01
C PHE A 67 -8.53 3.35 -1.49
N GLN A 68 -9.63 3.50 -2.23
CA GLN A 68 -9.60 3.70 -3.67
C GLN A 68 -9.21 5.14 -4.00
N LEU A 69 -8.26 5.32 -4.90
CA LEU A 69 -7.79 6.62 -5.37
C LEU A 69 -8.57 7.07 -6.61
N ALA A 70 -8.61 8.39 -6.82
CA ALA A 70 -9.30 9.00 -7.96
C ALA A 70 -8.70 8.62 -9.33
N SER A 71 -7.45 8.17 -9.37
CA SER A 71 -6.73 7.81 -10.59
C SER A 71 -5.62 6.80 -10.30
N LEU A 72 -5.18 6.06 -11.32
CA LEU A 72 -4.03 5.16 -11.24
C LEU A 72 -2.83 5.88 -10.60
N ALA A 73 -2.30 5.32 -9.52
CA ALA A 73 -1.08 5.78 -8.91
C ALA A 73 0.14 5.03 -9.46
N ARG A 74 1.31 5.68 -9.41
CA ARG A 74 2.59 5.12 -9.88
C ARG A 74 3.70 5.21 -8.85
N ASP A 75 3.54 6.07 -7.85
CA ASP A 75 4.46 6.16 -6.74
C ASP A 75 3.79 6.87 -5.56
N MET A 76 4.38 6.74 -4.37
CA MET A 76 3.99 7.49 -3.19
C MET A 76 5.16 7.73 -2.25
N ASP A 77 5.05 8.70 -1.37
CA ASP A 77 5.86 8.68 -0.15
C ASP A 77 5.10 9.24 1.06
N LEU A 78 5.57 8.87 2.24
CA LEU A 78 5.01 9.29 3.53
C LEU A 78 5.83 10.43 4.11
N HIS A 79 5.16 11.52 4.46
CA HIS A 79 5.78 12.62 5.21
C HIS A 79 6.15 12.17 6.63
N THR A 80 7.12 12.83 7.25
CA THR A 80 7.64 12.48 8.60
C THR A 80 6.62 12.66 9.73
N ASP A 81 5.47 13.27 9.46
CA ASP A 81 4.35 13.33 10.40
C ASP A 81 3.60 12.00 10.52
N GLY A 82 3.91 11.02 9.66
CA GLY A 82 3.34 9.68 9.68
C GLY A 82 1.90 9.59 9.18
N ILE A 83 1.29 10.68 8.71
CA ILE A 83 -0.11 10.71 8.30
C ILE A 83 -0.36 11.49 7.00
N THR A 84 0.61 12.22 6.47
CA THR A 84 0.49 12.93 5.20
C THR A 84 1.19 12.14 4.10
N VAL A 85 0.44 11.77 3.06
CA VAL A 85 0.91 10.93 1.95
C VAL A 85 0.86 11.74 0.65
N ALA A 86 1.99 11.77 -0.07
CA ALA A 86 2.04 12.29 -1.43
C ALA A 86 1.95 11.14 -2.43
N THR A 87 1.04 11.22 -3.41
CA THR A 87 0.86 10.18 -4.44
C THR A 87 0.97 10.78 -5.84
N ALA A 88 1.75 10.13 -6.72
CA ALA A 88 1.89 10.52 -8.12
C ALA A 88 0.95 9.70 -9.00
N HIS A 89 0.11 10.36 -9.81
CA HIS A 89 -0.94 9.72 -10.59
C HIS A 89 -0.76 9.86 -12.10
N TYR A 90 -1.29 8.90 -12.84
CA TYR A 90 -1.28 8.86 -14.31
C TYR A 90 -1.96 10.08 -14.95
N ASP A 91 -2.94 10.65 -14.28
CA ASP A 91 -3.68 11.84 -14.74
C ASP A 91 -2.91 13.16 -14.58
N ARG A 92 -1.59 13.09 -14.40
CA ARG A 92 -0.67 14.24 -14.27
C ARG A 92 -0.86 15.08 -13.02
N HIS A 93 -1.44 14.50 -11.97
CA HIS A 93 -1.55 15.15 -10.67
C HIS A 93 -0.69 14.45 -9.63
N VAL A 94 -0.05 15.26 -8.78
CA VAL A 94 0.40 14.81 -7.46
C VAL A 94 -0.66 15.22 -6.45
N ARG A 95 -1.07 14.28 -5.60
CA ARG A 95 -2.10 14.52 -4.59
C ARG A 95 -1.48 14.39 -3.21
N ILE A 96 -1.83 15.30 -2.31
CA ILE A 96 -1.47 15.23 -0.90
C ILE A 96 -2.72 14.81 -0.12
N THR A 97 -2.66 13.66 0.53
CA THR A 97 -3.78 13.08 1.29
C THR A 97 -3.38 12.95 2.75
N LYS A 98 -4.28 13.32 3.66
CA LYS A 98 -4.07 13.14 5.10
C LYS A 98 -4.87 11.93 5.59
N LEU A 99 -4.20 10.97 6.20
CA LEU A 99 -4.82 9.82 6.85
C LEU A 99 -5.49 10.27 8.14
N ASN A 100 -6.70 9.79 8.37
CA ASN A 100 -7.45 10.04 9.59
C ASN A 100 -8.00 8.71 10.13
N ALA A 101 -8.21 8.66 11.44
CA ALA A 101 -8.95 7.58 12.06
C ALA A 101 -10.34 7.49 11.43
N LYS A 102 -10.82 6.25 11.23
CA LYS A 102 -12.20 6.03 10.80
C LYS A 102 -13.13 6.59 11.88
N PRO A 103 -14.12 7.45 11.53
CA PRO A 103 -15.13 7.88 12.48
C PRO A 103 -15.85 6.67 13.11
N ALA A 104 -16.22 6.82 14.39
CA ALA A 104 -17.00 5.82 15.12
C ALA A 104 -18.39 5.62 14.51
#